data_AF-A0A951UVT5-F1
#
_entry.id   AF-A0A951UVT5-F1
#
_cell.length_a   1.000
_cell.length_b   1.000
_cell.length_c   1.000
_cell.angle_alpha   90.00
_cell.angle_beta   90.00
_cell.angle_gamma   90.00
#
_symmetry.space_group_name_H-M   'P 1'
#
loop_
_entity.id
_entity.type
_entity.pdbx_description
1 polymer ?
#
loop_
_entity_poly.entity_id
_entity_poly.type
_entity_poly.pdbx_seq_one_letter_code
_entity_poly.pdbx_strand_id
1 'polypeptide(L)' 'MTQALNKLVTFDEFVNFLQSQPENIRCELYDGEIIQVPLPTGDHEEIIAFLVNILVSEYRKLNLNYGIPKTVLVNT' A
#
# COMPACT_ATOMS: atom_id res chain seq x y z
N MET A 1 16.30 -12.20 -27.21
CA MET A 1 15.11 -11.35 -27.00
C MET A 1 15.57 -10.11 -26.25
N THR A 2 15.43 -8.93 -26.83
CA THR A 2 15.68 -7.66 -26.15
C THR A 2 14.41 -7.25 -25.42
N GLN A 3 14.40 -7.37 -24.10
CA GLN A 3 13.32 -6.83 -23.27
C GLN A 3 13.41 -5.30 -23.35
N ALA A 4 12.33 -4.66 -23.79
CA ALA A 4 12.26 -3.21 -23.83
C ALA A 4 12.53 -2.68 -22.41
N LEU A 5 13.37 -1.66 -22.29
CA LEU A 5 13.60 -0.97 -21.03
C LEU A 5 12.24 -0.39 -20.60
N ASN A 6 11.59 -0.98 -19.60
CA ASN A 6 10.33 -0.48 -19.08
C ASN A 6 10.53 0.98 -18.68
N LYS A 7 9.69 1.89 -19.21
CA LYS A 7 9.70 3.28 -18.78
C LYS A 7 9.38 3.28 -17.28
N LEU A 8 10.34 3.69 -16.46
CA LEU A 8 10.16 3.78 -15.02
C LEU A 8 9.07 4.82 -14.73
N VAL A 9 8.00 4.38 -14.08
CA VAL A 9 6.88 5.22 -13.65
C VAL A 9 7.29 6.02 -12.42
N THR A 10 7.14 7.33 -12.48
CA THR A 10 7.37 8.22 -11.33
C THR A 10 6.22 8.17 -10.33
N PHE A 11 6.44 8.62 -9.09
CA PHE A 11 5.39 8.68 -8.07
C PHE A 11 4.17 9.50 -8.54
N ASP A 12 4.39 10.66 -9.16
CA ASP A 12 3.30 11.51 -9.65
C ASP A 12 2.52 10.87 -10.80
N GLU A 13 3.22 10.22 -11.74
CA GLU A 13 2.58 9.43 -12.80
C GLU A 13 1.75 8.28 -12.21
N PHE A 14 2.23 7.65 -11.14
CA PHE A 14 1.50 6.59 -10.43
C PHE A 14 0.25 7.11 -9.72
N VAL A 15 0.31 8.26 -9.03
CA VAL A 15 -0.87 8.88 -8.41
C VAL A 15 -1.92 9.24 -9.46
N ASN A 16 -1.50 9.83 -10.57
CA ASN A 16 -2.40 10.14 -11.69
C ASN A 16 -3.02 8.87 -12.30
N PHE A 17 -2.21 7.81 -12.43
CA PHE A 17 -2.71 6.50 -12.85
C PHE A 17 -3.80 6.00 -11.90
N LEU A 18 -3.56 5.99 -10.58
CA LEU A 18 -4.55 5.53 -9.59
C LEU A 18 -5.86 6.32 -9.64
N GLN A 19 -5.81 7.63 -9.84
CA GLN A 19 -7.00 8.48 -10.00
C GLN A 19 -7.82 8.16 -11.25
N SER A 20 -7.19 7.60 -12.29
CA SER A 20 -7.86 7.17 -13.52
C SER A 20 -8.50 5.78 -13.43
N GLN A 21 -8.18 5.02 -12.37
CA GLN A 21 -8.66 3.66 -12.19
C GLN A 21 -9.99 3.60 -11.39
N PRO A 22 -10.75 2.49 -11.50
CA PRO A 22 -11.93 2.27 -10.67
C PRO A 22 -11.58 2.22 -9.17
N GLU A 23 -12.55 2.57 -8.32
CA GLU A 23 -12.42 2.76 -6.86
C GLU A 23 -11.92 1.54 -6.03
N ASN A 24 -11.61 0.41 -6.66
CA ASN A 24 -11.17 -0.82 -5.99
C ASN A 24 -9.89 -1.43 -6.57
N ILE A 25 -9.16 -0.71 -7.41
CA ILE A 25 -7.84 -1.17 -7.85
C ILE A 25 -6.81 -0.97 -6.73
N ARG A 26 -6.16 -2.09 -6.35
CA ARG A 26 -5.00 -2.08 -5.46
C ARG A 26 -3.76 -2.33 -6.30
N CYS A 27 -2.92 -1.31 -6.40
CA CYS A 27 -1.62 -1.41 -7.05
C CYS A 27 -0.54 -0.84 -6.14
N GLU A 28 0.68 -1.32 -6.32
CA GLU A 28 1.89 -0.84 -5.68
C GLU A 28 2.87 -0.38 -6.75
N LEU A 29 3.67 0.65 -6.43
CA LEU A 29 4.77 1.11 -7.27
C LEU A 29 6.07 0.53 -6.70
N TYR A 30 6.68 -0.42 -7.40
CA TYR A 30 7.92 -1.08 -7.01
C TYR A 30 9.02 -0.75 -8.01
N ASP A 31 10.02 0.03 -7.60
CA ASP A 31 11.15 0.46 -8.44
C ASP A 31 10.74 1.01 -9.82
N GLY A 32 9.63 1.76 -9.87
CA GLY A 32 9.09 2.33 -11.11
C GLY A 32 8.19 1.39 -11.92
N GLU A 33 7.90 0.19 -11.41
CA GLU A 33 6.94 -0.75 -11.98
C GLU A 33 5.62 -0.76 -11.20
N ILE A 34 4.49 -0.66 -11.90
CA ILE A 34 3.17 -0.78 -11.28
C ILE A 34 2.80 -2.26 -11.20
N ILE A 35 2.61 -2.76 -9.99
CA ILE A 35 2.23 -4.14 -9.72
C ILE A 35 0.82 -4.17 -9.14
N GLN A 36 -0.08 -4.98 -9.70
CA GLN A 36 -1.40 -5.17 -9.14
C GLN A 36 -1.35 -6.16 -7.97
N VAL A 37 -1.95 -5.78 -6.85
CA VAL A 37 -1.98 -6.59 -5.63
C VAL A 37 -3.37 -7.22 -5.51
N PRO A 38 -3.47 -8.55 -5.26
CA PRO A 38 -4.75 -9.18 -5.05
C PRO A 38 -5.47 -8.61 -3.81
N LEU A 39 -6.79 -8.73 -3.82
CA LEU A 39 -7.56 -8.49 -2.60
C LEU A 39 -7.11 -9.49 -1.52
N PRO A 40 -6.93 -9.02 -0.28
CA PRO A 40 -6.54 -9.90 0.80
C PRO A 40 -7.67 -10.88 1.09
N THR A 41 -7.31 -12.10 1.46
CA THR A 41 -8.27 -13.11 1.90
C THR A 41 -8.83 -12.76 3.27
N GLY A 42 -9.96 -13.37 3.65
CA GLY A 42 -10.57 -13.18 4.98
C GLY A 42 -9.59 -13.49 6.11
N ASP A 43 -8.91 -14.64 6.05
CA ASP A 43 -7.92 -15.05 7.04
C ASP A 43 -6.74 -14.06 7.14
N HIS A 44 -6.29 -13.53 6.00
CA HIS A 44 -5.25 -12.50 5.99
C HIS A 44 -5.73 -11.23 6.70
N GLU A 45 -6.95 -10.77 6.45
CA GLU A 45 -7.54 -9.61 7.14
C GLU A 45 -7.73 -9.85 8.64
N GLU A 46 -8.12 -11.05 9.06
CA GLU A 46 -8.28 -11.39 10.49
C GLU A 46 -6.95 -11.29 11.24
N ILE A 47 -5.87 -11.83 10.67
CA ILE A 47 -4.52 -11.74 11.24
C ILE A 47 -4.06 -10.28 11.31
N ILE A 48 -4.28 -9.50 10.24
CA ILE A 48 -3.92 -8.07 10.22
C ILE A 48 -4.69 -7.31 11.30
N ALA A 49 -5.99 -7.54 11.45
CA ALA A 49 -6.81 -6.89 12.48
C ALA A 49 -6.32 -7.21 13.90
N PHE A 50 -5.98 -8.49 14.17
CA PHE A 50 -5.40 -8.91 15.44
C PHE A 50 -4.10 -8.15 15.76
N LEU A 51 -3.18 -8.08 14.79
CA LEU A 51 -1.90 -7.41 14.97
C LEU A 51 -2.05 -5.88 15.17
N VAL A 52 -2.91 -5.24 14.37
CA VAL A 52 -3.19 -3.80 14.51
C VAL A 52 -3.75 -3.49 15.89
N ASN A 53 -4.67 -4.31 16.41
CA ASN A 53 -5.23 -4.10 17.76
C ASN A 53 -4.17 -4.11 18.86
N ILE A 54 -3.20 -5.03 18.77
CA ILE A 54 -2.08 -5.10 19.72
C ILE A 54 -1.22 -3.84 19.59
N LEU A 55 -0.78 -3.50 18.37
CA LEU A 55 0.09 -2.34 18.15
C LEU A 55 -0.57 -1.04 18.61
N VAL A 56 -1.87 -0.87 18.32
CA VAL A 56 -2.67 0.28 18.77
C VAL A 56 -2.74 0.35 20.29
N SER A 57 -2.93 -0.77 20.96
CA SER A 57 -2.90 -0.84 22.42
C SER A 57 -1.54 -0.39 22.97
N GLU A 58 -0.44 -0.90 22.41
CA GLU A 58 0.91 -0.62 22.90
C GLU A 58 1.35 0.82 22.65
N TYR A 59 1.19 1.35 21.43
CA TYR A 59 1.63 2.72 21.17
C TYR A 59 0.80 3.75 21.95
N ARG A 60 -0.48 3.45 22.24
CA ARG A 60 -1.31 4.29 23.11
C ARG A 60 -0.83 4.29 24.56
N LYS A 61 -0.48 3.13 25.13
CA LYS A 61 0.08 3.03 26.49
C LYS A 61 1.38 3.82 26.64
N LEU A 62 2.18 3.86 25.59
CA LEU A 62 3.45 4.60 25.54
C LEU A 62 3.26 6.11 25.25
N ASN A 63 2.03 6.60 25.08
CA ASN A 63 1.71 7.97 24.67
C ASN A 63 2.43 8.40 23.38
N LEU A 64 2.58 7.48 22.43
CA LEU A 64 3.20 7.74 21.14
C LEU A 64 2.14 8.22 20.14
N ASN A 65 2.45 9.29 19.42
CA ASN A 65 1.57 9.86 18.40
C ASN A 65 1.71 9.12 17.06
N TYR A 66 1.26 7.86 17.04
CA TYR A 66 1.30 7.01 15.84
C TYR A 66 -0.10 6.69 15.31
N GLY A 67 -0.15 6.41 14.01
CA GLY A 67 -1.30 5.85 13.32
C GLY A 67 -0.86 4.73 12.39
N ILE A 68 -1.75 3.77 12.13
CA ILE A 68 -1.49 2.63 11.25
C ILE A 68 -2.52 2.68 10.11
N PRO A 69 -2.28 3.50 9.07
CA PRO A 69 -3.19 3.59 7.94
C PRO A 69 -3.18 2.29 7.13
N LYS A 70 -4.36 1.85 6.68
CA LYS A 70 -4.52 0.62 5.87
C LYS A 70 -4.12 0.83 4.40
N THR A 71 -4.35 2.03 3.88
CA THR A 71 -4.14 2.39 2.47
C THR A 71 -3.58 3.80 2.41
N VAL A 72 -2.26 3.93 2.37
CA VAL A 72 -1.56 5.21 2.23
C VAL A 72 -0.45 5.08 1.20
N LEU A 73 -0.26 6.12 0.40
CA LEU A 73 0.92 6.26 -0.45
C LEU A 73 1.92 7.14 0.30
N VAL A 74 3.16 6.66 0.44
CA VAL A 74 4.24 7.42 1.08
C VAL A 74 5.24 7.80 0.02
N ASN A 75 5.63 9.07 -0.01
CA ASN A 75 6.74 9.58 -0.80
C ASN A 75 7.70 10.26 0.17
N THR A 76 9.00 9.96 0.07
CA THR A 76 10.07 10.50 0.93
C THR A 76 10.70 11.73 0.33
#